data_AF-X1UED1-F1
#
_entry.id   AF-X1UED1-F1
#
_cell.length_a   1.000
_cell.length_b   1.000
_cell.length_c   1.000
_cell.angle_alpha   90.00
_cell.angle_beta   90.00
_cell.angle_gamma   90.00
#
_symmetry.space_group_name_H-M   'P 1'
#
loop_
_entity.id
_entity.type
_entity.pdbx_description
1 polymer ?
#
loop_
_entity_poly.entity_id
_entity_poly.type
_entity_poly.pdbx_seq_one_letter_code
_entity_poly.pdbx_strand_id
1 'polypeptide(L)' 'MVKCAECGQTFGSTQALSSHVRNVHGVGPKTENQVESDNGILDLKK' A
#
# COMPACT_ATOMS: atom_id res chain seq x y z
N MET A 1 -14.48 -0.23 -10.45
CA MET A 1 -15.07 -0.32 -9.10
C MET A 1 -14.41 -1.47 -8.36
N VAL A 2 -13.87 -1.22 -7.17
CA VAL A 2 -13.08 -2.18 -6.38
C VAL A 2 -13.73 -2.36 -5.00
N LYS A 3 -13.91 -3.61 -4.56
CA LYS A 3 -14.61 -3.93 -3.32
C LYS A 3 -13.63 -4.27 -2.20
N CYS A 4 -13.86 -3.73 -1.01
CA CYS A 4 -13.14 -4.13 0.20
C CYS A 4 -13.54 -5.55 0.59
N ALA A 5 -12.57 -6.43 0.80
CA ALA A 5 -12.82 -7.80 1.25
C ALA A 5 -13.31 -7.86 2.71
N GLU A 6 -12.83 -6.93 3.55
CA GLU A 6 -13.10 -6.92 4.99
C GLU A 6 -14.52 -6.45 5.33
N CYS A 7 -14.99 -5.38 4.68
CA CYS A 7 -16.30 -4.77 4.97
C CYS A 7 -17.27 -4.72 3.79
N GLY A 8 -16.84 -5.11 2.59
CA GLY A 8 -17.69 -5.15 1.40
C GLY A 8 -18.01 -3.80 0.74
N GLN A 9 -17.43 -2.69 1.21
CA GLN A 9 -17.61 -1.38 0.58
C GLN A 9 -17.02 -1.33 -0.83
N THR A 10 -17.67 -0.59 -1.73
CA THR A 10 -17.24 -0.46 -3.13
C THR A 10 -16.69 0.94 -3.38
N PHE A 11 -15.51 1.02 -3.98
CA PHE A 11 -14.80 2.25 -4.29
C PHE A 11 -14.63 2.44 -5.80
N GLY A 12 -14.54 3.69 -6.24
CA GLY A 12 -14.27 4.03 -7.64
C GLY A 12 -12.88 3.60 -8.11
N SER A 13 -11.89 3.59 -7.20
CA SER A 13 -10.47 3.40 -7.52
C SER A 13 -9.73 2.61 -6.45
N THR A 14 -8.65 1.93 -6.85
CA THR A 14 -7.79 1.14 -5.95
C THR A 14 -7.09 1.98 -4.88
N GLN A 15 -6.75 3.24 -5.18
CA GLN A 15 -6.17 4.17 -4.18
C GLN A 15 -7.14 4.49 -3.05
N ALA A 16 -8.42 4.74 -3.38
CA ALA A 16 -9.46 4.99 -2.37
C ALA A 16 -9.65 3.76 -1.48
N LEU A 17 -9.65 2.56 -2.07
CA LEU A 17 -9.68 1.30 -1.31
C LEU A 17 -8.44 1.12 -0.42
N SER A 18 -7.23 1.39 -0.92
CA SER A 18 -5.99 1.28 -0.13
C SER A 18 -6.00 2.21 1.08
N SER A 19 -6.39 3.47 0.89
CA SER A 19 -6.52 4.42 2.00
C SER A 19 -7.62 3.99 2.97
N HIS A 20 -8.75 3.51 2.47
CA HIS A 20 -9.82 2.98 3.30
C HIS A 20 -9.36 1.79 4.15
N VAL A 21 -8.74 0.78 3.56
CA VAL A 21 -8.28 -0.42 4.26
C VAL A 21 -7.21 -0.07 5.31
N ARG A 22 -6.31 0.87 5.01
CA ARG A 22 -5.31 1.35 5.97
C ARG A 22 -5.93 2.09 7.16
N ASN A 23 -6.87 3.02 6.94
CA ASN A 23 -7.41 3.87 8.00
C ASN A 23 -8.56 3.22 8.79
N VAL A 24 -9.36 2.37 8.14
CA VAL A 24 -10.56 1.76 8.73
C VAL A 24 -10.25 0.37 9.29
N HIS A 25 -9.47 -0.43 8.56
CA HIS A 25 -9.14 -1.80 8.97
C HIS A 25 -7.75 -1.91 9.59
N GLY A 26 -6.92 -0.86 9.51
CA GLY A 26 -5.54 -0.92 9.98
C GLY A 26 -4.67 -1.90 9.18
N VAL A 27 -5.18 -2.42 8.06
CA VAL A 27 -4.46 -3.41 7.27
C VAL A 27 -3.54 -2.63 6.33
N GLY A 28 -2.26 -2.58 6.70
CA GLY A 28 -1.21 -2.13 5.79
C GLY A 28 -1.28 -2.97 4.51
N PRO A 29 -1.07 -2.36 3.32
CA PRO A 29 -1.22 -3.11 2.09
C PRO A 29 -0.17 -4.20 2.10
N LYS A 30 -0.63 -5.46 2.04
CA LYS A 30 0.22 -6.55 1.57
C LYS A 30 0.53 -6.26 0.12
N THR A 31 1.57 -5.47 -0.11
CA THR A 31 2.23 -5.36 -1.40
C THR A 31 2.97 -6.67 -1.62
N GLU A 32 2.29 -7.68 -2.17
CA GLU A 32 2.97 -8.74 -2.93
C GLU A 32 3.37 -8.17 -4.31
N ASN A 33 4.27 -7.19 -4.24
CA ASN A 33 5.15 -6.67 -5.28
C ASN A 33 5.94 -5.53 -4.62
N GLN A 34 6.89 -5.93 -3.77
CA GLN A 34 8.10 -5.15 -3.57
C GLN A 34 8.79 -5.10 -4.94
N VAL A 35 8.66 -3.98 -5.64
CA VAL A 35 9.67 -3.64 -6.63
C VAL A 35 10.94 -3.33 -5.85
N GLU A 36 11.75 -4.36 -5.63
CA GLU A 36 13.15 -4.16 -5.32
C GLU A 36 13.81 -3.52 -6.54
N SER A 37 14.47 -2.37 -6.34
CA SER A 37 15.69 -1.89 -7.00
C SER A 37 15.83 -0.40 -6.65
N ASP A 38 16.60 -0.05 -5.62
CA ASP A 38 18.06 0.09 -5.59
C ASP A 38 18.49 1.54 -5.88
N ASN A 39 19.13 2.15 -4.89
CA ASN A 39 20.47 2.76 -4.98
C ASN A 39 20.57 4.00 -4.06
N GLY A 40 21.43 3.89 -3.06
CA GLY A 40 21.71 4.96 -2.11
C GLY A 40 22.85 4.62 -1.15
N ILE A 41 23.92 4.00 -1.66
CA ILE A 41 25.21 4.05 -0.96
C ILE A 41 25.63 5.51 -0.92
N LEU A 42 25.69 6.10 0.27
CA LEU A 42 26.70 7.11 0.54
C LEU A 42 27.32 6.82 1.90
N ASP A 43 28.26 5.87 1.88
CA ASP A 43 29.42 5.93 2.77
C ASP A 43 30.14 7.25 2.46
N LEU A 44 29.98 8.25 3.32
CA LEU A 44 30.93 9.36 3.38
C LEU A 44 31.65 9.28 4.71
N LYS A 45 32.67 8.44 4.69
CA LYS A 45 33.81 8.43 5.59
C LYS A 45 34.36 9.85 5.79
N LYS A 46 34.35 10.33 7.03
CA LYS A 46 35.27 11.37 7.49
C LYS A 46 35.69 11.10 8.92
#